data_AF-A0A916XFI2-F1
#
_entry.id   AF-A0A916XFI2-F1
#
_cell.length_a   1.000
_cell.length_b   1.000
_cell.length_c   1.000
_cell.angle_alpha   90.00
_cell.angle_beta   90.00
_cell.angle_gamma   90.00
#
_symmetry.space_group_name_H-M   'P 1'
#
loop_
_entity.id
_entity.type
_entity.pdbx_description
1 polymer ?
#
loop_
_entity_poly.entity_id
_entity_poly.type
_entity_poly.pdbx_seq_one_letter_code
_entity_poly.pdbx_strand_id
1 'polypeptide(L)'
;MKKLRSYLFLCCVTLTGTFLQGCKSDDYEPQTDLAYEVLVEGNTATFKVLTAGATNYNWDFGDGQTSSDANPSHTYPGKGKYVPTLTAMVNGKSTESSTVIRIAKSSPVKINDNSLDDWAAVTKDVVPLGTTKGVFNVVKFDYDGNYIYMYAEMTGKKADGNIFDFYIDSDNNAGTGLLTGTFAGGGYDILLEGQLLTGGLDIFYHAGTNQNAFAFDQQSIAEAFNVGTVKEEGGMVKFEMRIARGKLKGLTGEGMRVGIQAIKSDWSVVLGNAPDEGKPSFFLDMSE
;
A
#
# COMPACT_ATOMS: atom_id res chain seq x y z
N MET A 1 -24.30 -8.49 -76.05
CA MET A 1 -23.41 -8.16 -77.18
C MET A 1 -22.11 -8.95 -77.03
N LYS A 2 -21.66 -9.52 -78.14
CA LYS A 2 -20.43 -10.32 -78.38
C LYS A 2 -19.21 -9.78 -77.58
N LYS A 3 -18.34 -10.63 -77.04
CA LYS A 3 -17.27 -11.27 -77.82
C LYS A 3 -17.01 -12.73 -77.46
N LEU A 4 -17.12 -13.52 -78.52
CA LEU A 4 -16.61 -14.86 -78.75
C LEU A 4 -15.08 -14.83 -78.91
N ARG A 5 -14.36 -15.84 -78.41
CA ARG A 5 -13.45 -16.66 -79.22
C ARG A 5 -13.09 -17.96 -78.50
N SER A 6 -13.13 -19.03 -79.29
CA SER A 6 -12.96 -20.44 -78.95
C SER A 6 -11.62 -20.95 -79.50
N TYR A 7 -11.36 -22.24 -79.24
CA TYR A 7 -10.27 -23.16 -79.64
C TYR A 7 -9.07 -23.19 -78.66
N LEU A 8 -8.55 -24.34 -78.20
CA LEU A 8 -8.48 -25.67 -78.83
C LEU A 8 -8.26 -26.78 -77.76
N PHE A 9 -8.79 -27.98 -78.02
CA PHE A 9 -8.60 -29.25 -77.31
C PHE A 9 -7.12 -29.72 -77.29
N LEU A 10 -6.65 -30.38 -76.22
CA LEU A 10 -6.30 -31.82 -76.20
C LEU A 10 -5.64 -32.23 -74.86
N CYS A 11 -6.11 -33.36 -74.33
CA CYS A 11 -5.70 -34.02 -73.10
C CYS A 11 -4.27 -34.60 -73.20
N CYS A 12 -3.46 -34.47 -72.15
CA CYS A 12 -2.41 -35.45 -71.84
C CYS A 12 -2.19 -35.50 -70.32
N VAL A 13 -2.58 -36.62 -69.72
CA VAL A 13 -2.30 -37.00 -68.33
C VAL A 13 -0.82 -37.35 -68.21
N THR A 14 -0.12 -36.91 -67.16
CA THR A 14 0.59 -37.81 -66.22
C THR A 14 1.37 -37.10 -65.11
N LEU A 15 1.31 -37.76 -63.94
CA LEU A 15 2.22 -37.78 -62.79
C LEU A 15 2.28 -36.56 -61.85
N THR A 16 1.41 -36.68 -60.84
CA THR A 16 1.67 -36.48 -59.42
C THR A 16 3.12 -36.11 -59.04
N GLY A 17 3.27 -34.88 -58.57
CA GLY A 17 4.41 -34.41 -57.80
C GLY A 17 3.94 -33.23 -56.95
N THR A 18 3.07 -33.49 -55.96
CA THR A 18 2.81 -32.51 -54.91
C THR A 18 4.13 -32.25 -54.20
N PHE A 19 4.77 -31.11 -54.49
CA PHE A 19 5.78 -30.56 -53.62
C PHE A 19 5.09 -30.25 -52.29
N LEU A 20 5.19 -31.20 -51.36
CA LEU A 20 5.15 -30.87 -49.95
C LEU A 20 6.35 -29.95 -49.74
N GLN A 21 6.12 -28.63 -49.76
CA GLN A 21 7.01 -27.72 -49.05
C GLN A 21 6.86 -28.11 -47.58
N GLY A 22 7.71 -29.04 -47.13
CA GLY A 22 7.93 -29.24 -45.72
C GLY A 22 8.33 -27.88 -45.15
N CYS A 23 7.59 -27.39 -44.16
CA CYS A 23 8.12 -26.38 -43.27
C CYS A 23 9.48 -26.93 -42.80
N LYS A 24 10.59 -26.25 -43.14
CA LYS A 24 11.85 -26.50 -42.45
C LYS A 24 11.53 -26.34 -40.97
N SER A 25 11.82 -27.36 -40.16
CA SER A 25 11.89 -27.16 -38.73
C SER A 25 12.95 -26.08 -38.52
N ASP A 26 12.53 -24.90 -38.08
CA ASP A 26 13.49 -23.91 -37.61
C ASP A 26 14.25 -24.57 -36.45
N ASP A 27 15.57 -24.68 -36.58
CA ASP A 27 16.45 -25.14 -35.50
C ASP A 27 16.37 -24.10 -34.38
N TYR A 28 15.39 -24.25 -33.50
CA TYR A 28 15.24 -23.42 -32.31
C TYR A 28 16.26 -23.87 -31.27
N GLU A 29 17.37 -23.13 -31.15
CA GLU A 29 18.23 -23.23 -29.98
C GLU A 29 17.57 -22.49 -28.81
N PRO A 30 17.29 -23.16 -27.68
CA PRO A 30 16.76 -22.48 -26.50
C PRO A 30 17.77 -21.43 -26.03
N GLN A 31 17.38 -20.15 -26.08
CA GLN A 31 18.19 -19.05 -25.58
C GLN A 31 18.15 -19.07 -24.05
N THR A 32 19.30 -18.84 -23.42
CA THR A 32 19.35 -18.63 -21.97
C THR A 32 18.69 -17.30 -21.64
N ASP A 33 17.64 -17.36 -20.80
CA ASP A 33 16.95 -16.16 -20.35
C ASP A 33 17.85 -15.29 -19.46
N LEU A 34 17.68 -13.97 -19.61
CA LEU A 34 18.26 -13.01 -18.70
C LEU A 34 17.33 -12.85 -17.49
N ALA A 35 17.87 -13.12 -16.30
CA ALA A 35 17.14 -13.11 -15.05
C ALA A 35 17.90 -12.31 -13.99
N TYR A 36 17.13 -11.60 -13.17
CA TYR A 36 17.62 -10.89 -12.00
C TYR A 36 16.57 -10.96 -10.89
N GLU A 37 17.02 -10.79 -9.64
CA GLU A 37 16.15 -10.52 -8.49
C GLU A 37 16.20 -9.03 -8.13
N VAL A 38 15.11 -8.53 -7.54
CA VAL A 38 15.01 -7.17 -7.03
C VAL A 38 14.49 -7.20 -5.60
N LEU A 39 15.16 -6.49 -4.70
CA LEU A 39 14.73 -6.24 -3.33
C LEU A 39 14.40 -4.76 -3.19
N VAL A 40 13.18 -4.44 -2.78
CA VAL A 40 12.73 -3.07 -2.53
C VAL A 40 12.67 -2.80 -1.03
N GLU A 41 13.43 -1.81 -0.57
CA GLU A 41 13.42 -1.32 0.80
C GLU A 41 13.15 0.19 0.80
N GLY A 42 11.96 0.57 1.25
CA GLY A 42 11.50 1.97 1.15
C GLY A 42 11.43 2.42 -0.31
N ASN A 43 12.23 3.42 -0.67
CA ASN A 43 12.35 3.91 -2.04
C ASN A 43 13.59 3.41 -2.79
N THR A 44 14.33 2.45 -2.23
CA THR A 44 15.54 1.91 -2.86
C THR A 44 15.33 0.48 -3.33
N ALA A 45 15.69 0.21 -4.58
CA ALA A 45 15.70 -1.12 -5.17
C ALA A 45 17.15 -1.60 -5.35
N THR A 46 17.46 -2.78 -4.84
CA THR A 46 18.75 -3.45 -5.08
C THR A 46 18.54 -4.61 -6.05
N PHE A 47 19.33 -4.62 -7.12
CA PHE A 47 19.24 -5.59 -8.19
C PHE A 47 20.38 -6.59 -8.12
N LYS A 48 20.09 -7.86 -8.42
CA LYS A 48 21.12 -8.88 -8.53
C LYS A 48 20.87 -9.79 -9.72
N VAL A 49 21.82 -9.81 -10.65
CA VAL A 49 21.78 -10.66 -11.82
C VAL A 49 21.98 -12.13 -11.42
N LEU A 50 21.10 -12.99 -11.91
CA LEU A 50 21.11 -14.43 -11.66
C LEU A 50 21.69 -15.23 -12.84
N THR A 51 21.68 -14.64 -14.05
CA THR A 51 22.21 -15.30 -15.26
C THR A 51 23.73 -15.36 -15.25
N ALA A 52 24.28 -16.57 -15.08
CA ALA A 52 25.71 -16.82 -15.16
C ALA A 52 26.27 -16.50 -16.56
N GLY A 53 27.46 -15.89 -16.61
CA GLY A 53 28.12 -15.54 -17.87
C GLY A 53 27.52 -14.35 -18.63
N ALA A 54 26.52 -13.67 -18.06
CA ALA A 54 26.06 -12.39 -18.58
C ALA A 54 27.17 -11.33 -18.50
N THR A 55 27.24 -10.44 -19.48
CA THR A 55 28.23 -9.34 -19.57
C THR A 55 27.57 -8.10 -20.17
N ASN A 56 28.27 -6.95 -20.20
CA ASN A 56 27.80 -5.70 -20.81
C ASN A 56 26.40 -5.26 -20.32
N TYR A 57 26.28 -5.08 -19.01
CA TYR A 57 25.03 -4.68 -18.36
C TYR A 57 24.66 -3.24 -18.70
N ASN A 58 23.39 -3.01 -18.98
CA ASN A 58 22.78 -1.70 -19.10
C ASN A 58 21.41 -1.74 -18.44
N TRP A 59 21.27 -1.02 -17.34
CA TRP A 59 20.02 -0.83 -16.63
C TRP A 59 19.37 0.47 -17.07
N ASP A 60 18.08 0.41 -17.37
CA ASP A 60 17.16 1.55 -17.37
C ASP A 60 16.19 1.33 -16.21
N PHE A 61 16.19 2.21 -15.21
CA PHE A 61 15.35 2.03 -14.02
C PHE A 61 13.89 2.42 -14.24
N GLY A 62 13.54 2.97 -15.41
CA GLY A 62 12.20 3.43 -15.75
C GLY A 62 11.85 4.81 -15.18
N ASP A 63 12.83 5.53 -14.63
CA ASP A 63 12.71 6.90 -14.11
C ASP A 63 13.63 7.91 -14.83
N GLY A 64 14.25 7.48 -15.94
CA GLY A 64 15.21 8.25 -16.72
C GLY A 64 16.66 8.10 -16.25
N GLN A 65 16.92 7.36 -15.18
CA GLN A 65 18.27 7.04 -14.72
C GLN A 65 18.71 5.64 -15.20
N THR A 66 20.02 5.46 -15.35
CA THR A 66 20.62 4.24 -15.89
C THR A 66 21.84 3.81 -15.07
N SER A 67 22.28 2.56 -15.24
CA SER A 67 23.55 2.06 -14.68
C SER A 67 24.19 1.02 -15.59
N SER A 68 25.51 0.87 -15.49
CA SER A 68 26.28 -0.20 -16.15
C SER A 68 26.83 -1.25 -15.17
N ASP A 69 26.51 -1.12 -13.88
CA ASP A 69 26.90 -2.10 -12.88
C ASP A 69 26.13 -3.41 -13.06
N ALA A 70 26.76 -4.53 -12.72
CA ALA A 70 26.10 -5.83 -12.73
C ALA A 70 24.93 -5.88 -11.73
N ASN A 71 25.16 -5.37 -10.51
CA ASN A 71 24.22 -5.45 -9.40
C ASN A 71 24.05 -4.05 -8.76
N PRO A 72 23.37 -3.11 -9.44
CA PRO A 72 23.21 -1.75 -8.92
C PRO A 72 22.22 -1.70 -7.75
N SER A 73 22.34 -0.63 -6.96
CA SER A 73 21.29 -0.16 -6.07
C SER A 73 20.81 1.19 -6.58
N HIS A 74 19.49 1.39 -6.62
CA HIS A 74 18.86 2.58 -7.18
C HIS A 74 17.78 3.14 -6.26
N THR A 75 17.86 4.43 -5.96
CA THR A 75 16.86 5.14 -5.13
C THR A 75 15.91 5.93 -6.02
N TYR A 76 14.64 5.55 -6.02
CA TYR A 76 13.59 6.20 -6.79
C TYR A 76 13.15 7.52 -6.16
N PRO A 77 12.77 8.51 -6.98
CA PRO A 77 12.45 9.87 -6.52
C PRO A 77 11.12 9.95 -5.75
N GLY A 78 10.24 8.96 -5.87
CA GLY A 78 8.96 8.95 -5.18
C GLY A 78 8.21 7.64 -5.31
N LYS A 79 7.03 7.59 -4.69
CA LYS A 79 6.13 6.44 -4.81
C LYS A 79 5.64 6.28 -6.25
N GLY A 80 5.43 5.04 -6.66
CA GLY A 80 4.81 4.73 -7.94
C GLY A 80 5.25 3.41 -8.53
N LYS A 81 4.70 3.14 -9.73
CA LYS A 81 5.03 1.97 -10.53
C LYS A 81 6.22 2.29 -11.45
N TYR A 82 7.27 1.50 -11.35
CA TYR A 82 8.46 1.58 -12.22
C TYR A 82 8.70 0.26 -12.94
N VAL A 83 9.38 0.33 -14.09
CA VAL A 83 9.70 -0.85 -14.93
C VAL A 83 11.20 -0.88 -15.18
N PRO A 84 12.01 -1.31 -14.19
CA PRO A 84 13.43 -1.52 -14.42
C PRO A 84 13.65 -2.58 -15.49
N THR A 85 14.52 -2.25 -16.45
CA THR A 85 14.85 -3.07 -17.61
C THR A 85 16.35 -3.25 -17.66
N LEU A 86 16.79 -4.50 -17.65
CA LEU A 86 18.17 -4.89 -17.86
C LEU A 86 18.36 -5.36 -19.30
N THR A 87 19.26 -4.73 -20.02
CA THR A 87 19.84 -5.27 -21.26
C THR A 87 21.25 -5.79 -20.95
N ALA A 88 21.56 -7.01 -21.36
CA ALA A 88 22.89 -7.59 -21.20
C ALA A 88 23.25 -8.56 -22.35
N MET A 89 24.52 -8.86 -22.49
CA MET A 89 25.03 -9.89 -23.40
C MET A 89 25.05 -11.25 -22.72
N VAL A 90 24.32 -12.22 -23.27
CA VAL A 90 24.27 -13.62 -22.82
C VAL A 90 24.63 -14.51 -24.01
N ASN A 91 25.67 -15.34 -23.87
CA ASN A 91 26.18 -16.21 -24.95
C ASN A 91 26.42 -15.48 -26.29
N GLY A 92 26.94 -14.25 -26.22
CA GLY A 92 27.22 -13.43 -27.41
C GLY A 92 25.99 -12.81 -28.06
N LYS A 93 24.80 -12.89 -27.45
CA LYS A 93 23.56 -12.26 -27.91
C LYS A 93 23.07 -11.22 -26.92
N SER A 94 22.53 -10.11 -27.42
CA SER A 94 21.86 -9.10 -26.59
C SER A 94 20.49 -9.64 -26.16
N THR A 95 20.25 -9.65 -24.85
CA THR A 95 19.01 -10.12 -24.22
C THR A 95 18.50 -9.03 -23.28
N GLU A 96 17.19 -8.95 -23.11
CA GLU A 96 16.51 -8.02 -22.22
C GLU A 96 15.67 -8.77 -21.19
N SER A 97 15.57 -8.21 -19.98
CA SER A 97 14.65 -8.64 -18.94
C SER A 97 14.08 -7.44 -18.22
N SER A 98 12.78 -7.44 -17.94
CA SER A 98 12.11 -6.36 -17.22
C SER A 98 11.10 -6.91 -16.22
N THR A 99 10.85 -6.14 -15.17
CA THR A 99 9.81 -6.44 -14.19
C THR A 99 9.11 -5.16 -13.76
N VAL A 100 7.91 -5.29 -13.19
CA VAL A 100 7.22 -4.18 -12.54
C VAL A 100 7.60 -4.18 -11.07
N ILE A 101 8.06 -3.03 -10.58
CA ILE A 101 8.18 -2.79 -9.15
C ILE A 101 7.23 -1.69 -8.71
N ARG A 102 6.82 -1.75 -7.44
CA ARG A 102 6.05 -0.71 -6.77
C ARG A 102 6.92 -0.10 -5.68
N ILE A 103 7.15 1.20 -5.77
CA ILE A 103 7.82 1.97 -4.74
C ILE A 103 6.74 2.59 -3.87
N ALA A 104 6.76 2.25 -2.58
CA ALA A 104 5.85 2.83 -1.61
C ALA A 104 6.27 4.26 -1.25
N LYS A 105 5.34 5.01 -0.67
CA LYS A 105 5.65 6.29 -0.03
C LYS A 105 6.66 6.06 1.11
N SER A 106 7.61 6.96 1.32
CA SER A 106 8.37 7.04 2.56
C SER A 106 7.71 8.00 3.55
N SER A 107 7.85 7.73 4.84
CA SER A 107 7.44 8.67 5.89
C SER A 107 8.68 9.35 6.49
N PRO A 108 8.63 10.65 6.80
CA PRO A 108 9.64 11.29 7.64
C PRO A 108 9.53 10.88 9.11
N VAL A 109 8.41 10.24 9.52
CA VAL A 109 8.08 9.96 10.91
C VAL A 109 8.95 8.82 11.47
N LYS A 110 9.53 9.05 12.64
CA LYS A 110 10.40 8.12 13.36
C LYS A 110 9.86 7.84 14.76
N ILE A 111 9.20 6.71 14.88
CA ILE A 111 8.68 6.27 16.18
C ILE A 111 9.82 5.93 17.16
N ASN A 112 9.65 6.31 18.43
CA ASN A 112 10.57 6.05 19.56
C ASN A 112 11.92 6.80 19.51
N ASP A 113 12.00 7.95 18.85
CA ASP A 113 13.20 8.79 18.86
C ASP A 113 13.21 9.84 20.00
N ASN A 114 12.21 9.80 20.89
CA ASN A 114 11.94 10.78 21.97
C ASN A 114 11.63 12.20 21.47
N SER A 115 11.36 12.36 20.17
CA SER A 115 10.91 13.59 19.55
C SER A 115 9.49 13.45 19.00
N LEU A 116 8.90 14.59 18.68
CA LEU A 116 7.65 14.71 17.93
C LEU A 116 7.79 15.77 16.82
N ASP A 117 9.04 16.21 16.54
CA ASP A 117 9.32 17.37 15.68
C ASP A 117 9.15 17.06 14.19
N ASP A 118 9.37 15.80 13.81
CA ASP A 118 9.16 15.26 12.46
C ASP A 118 7.71 15.40 11.98
N TRP A 119 6.73 15.41 12.90
CA TRP A 119 5.33 15.70 12.60
C TRP A 119 5.07 17.10 12.06
N ALA A 120 6.04 18.02 12.14
CA ALA A 120 5.98 19.30 11.45
C ALA A 120 6.06 19.14 9.92
N ALA A 121 6.72 18.09 9.41
CA ALA A 121 6.79 17.79 7.98
C ALA A 121 5.49 17.16 7.43
N VAL A 122 4.63 16.64 8.30
CA VAL A 122 3.34 16.08 7.94
C VAL A 122 2.31 17.19 7.84
N THR A 123 2.05 17.65 6.62
CA THR A 123 1.13 18.78 6.34
C THR A 123 -0.11 18.38 5.54
N LYS A 124 -0.13 17.19 4.92
CA LYS A 124 -1.22 16.75 4.04
C LYS A 124 -2.37 16.13 4.84
N ASP A 125 -2.08 15.06 5.57
CA ASP A 125 -3.10 14.20 6.18
C ASP A 125 -3.40 14.65 7.62
N VAL A 126 -4.02 15.82 7.73
CA VAL A 126 -4.47 16.42 9.00
C VAL A 126 -5.98 16.25 9.13
N VAL A 127 -6.43 15.64 10.23
CA VAL A 127 -7.86 15.42 10.49
C VAL A 127 -8.53 16.77 10.75
N PRO A 128 -9.63 17.11 10.06
CA PRO A 128 -10.35 18.34 10.32
C PRO A 128 -11.06 18.26 11.67
N LEU A 129 -10.74 19.20 12.56
CA LEU A 129 -11.36 19.35 13.88
C LEU A 129 -12.10 20.69 13.97
N GLY A 130 -13.35 20.63 14.38
CA GLY A 130 -14.28 21.73 14.55
C GLY A 130 -14.54 22.04 16.02
N THR A 131 -15.68 22.66 16.31
CA THR A 131 -16.02 23.17 17.64
C THR A 131 -16.43 22.08 18.63
N THR A 132 -16.75 20.89 18.15
CA THR A 132 -17.23 19.73 18.94
C THR A 132 -16.18 18.63 19.07
N LYS A 133 -14.93 18.90 18.67
CA LYS A 133 -13.75 18.03 18.78
C LYS A 133 -13.48 17.51 20.20
N GLY A 134 -14.03 18.17 21.22
CA GLY A 134 -13.78 17.84 22.62
C GLY A 134 -12.31 17.98 23.00
N VAL A 135 -11.74 16.93 23.57
CA VAL A 135 -10.33 16.90 24.04
C VAL A 135 -9.29 16.90 22.92
N PHE A 136 -9.63 16.55 21.68
CA PHE A 136 -8.67 16.55 20.57
C PHE A 136 -8.31 17.99 20.17
N ASN A 137 -7.03 18.28 19.99
CA ASN A 137 -6.54 19.58 19.50
C ASN A 137 -5.89 19.46 18.12
N VAL A 138 -5.14 18.37 17.88
CA VAL A 138 -4.57 18.03 16.58
C VAL A 138 -4.63 16.52 16.43
N VAL A 139 -5.02 16.03 15.26
CA VAL A 139 -4.79 14.64 14.85
C VAL A 139 -4.22 14.63 13.44
N LYS A 140 -3.13 13.91 13.25
CA LYS A 140 -2.47 13.74 11.95
C LYS A 140 -2.24 12.27 11.68
N PHE A 141 -2.22 11.93 10.40
CA PHE A 141 -1.77 10.65 9.91
C PHE A 141 -0.61 10.83 8.94
N ASP A 142 0.19 9.79 8.79
CA ASP A 142 1.07 9.60 7.65
C ASP A 142 1.23 8.10 7.40
N TYR A 143 1.89 7.70 6.31
CA TYR A 143 2.14 6.29 6.05
C TYR A 143 3.42 6.06 5.25
N ASP A 144 3.93 4.83 5.34
CA ASP A 144 4.93 4.27 4.45
C ASP A 144 4.51 2.87 3.96
N GLY A 145 5.40 2.15 3.27
CA GLY A 145 5.13 0.79 2.76
C GLY A 145 4.73 -0.24 3.82
N ASN A 146 5.07 -0.01 5.10
CA ASN A 146 4.90 -0.99 6.18
C ASN A 146 3.91 -0.53 7.26
N TYR A 147 3.83 0.78 7.50
CA TYR A 147 3.17 1.35 8.65
C TYR A 147 2.25 2.51 8.29
N ILE A 148 1.19 2.63 9.07
CA ILE A 148 0.38 3.85 9.21
C ILE A 148 0.80 4.51 10.51
N TYR A 149 1.15 5.78 10.45
CA TYR A 149 1.57 6.58 11.60
C TYR A 149 0.42 7.51 11.99
N MET A 150 0.29 7.76 13.29
CA MET A 150 -0.65 8.73 13.83
C MET A 150 0.04 9.60 14.87
N TYR A 151 -0.31 10.88 14.89
CA TYR A 151 -0.01 11.81 15.97
C TYR A 151 -1.30 12.42 16.50
N ALA A 152 -1.37 12.58 17.82
CA ALA A 152 -2.43 13.32 18.47
C ALA A 152 -1.88 14.28 19.52
N GLU A 153 -2.48 15.47 19.56
CA GLU A 153 -2.38 16.43 20.66
C GLU A 153 -3.76 16.56 21.29
N MET A 154 -3.84 16.36 22.60
CA MET A 154 -5.10 16.35 23.33
C MET A 154 -4.98 17.12 24.64
N THR A 155 -6.06 17.77 25.05
CA THR A 155 -6.19 18.31 26.41
C THR A 155 -6.37 17.15 27.38
N GLY A 156 -5.60 17.13 28.47
CA GLY A 156 -5.60 16.07 29.47
C GLY A 156 -4.20 15.54 29.76
N LYS A 157 -4.15 14.37 30.37
CA LYS A 157 -2.92 13.68 30.78
C LYS A 157 -3.00 12.21 30.42
N LYS A 158 -1.84 11.58 30.19
CA LYS A 158 -1.65 10.14 30.11
C LYS A 158 -2.29 9.41 31.31
N ALA A 159 -2.12 9.97 32.50
CA ALA A 159 -2.64 9.39 33.74
C ALA A 159 -4.19 9.37 33.82
N ASP A 160 -4.89 10.10 32.94
CA ASP A 160 -6.35 10.08 32.89
C ASP A 160 -6.88 8.71 32.40
N GLY A 161 -6.03 7.90 31.76
CA GLY A 161 -6.39 6.54 31.34
C GLY A 161 -7.55 6.51 30.35
N ASN A 162 -7.67 7.55 29.52
CA ASN A 162 -8.73 7.64 28.51
C ASN A 162 -8.69 6.41 27.60
N ILE A 163 -9.87 5.90 27.31
CA ILE A 163 -10.10 4.80 26.39
C ILE A 163 -10.26 5.40 24.99
N PHE A 164 -9.69 4.74 24.00
CA PHE A 164 -9.77 5.15 22.62
C PHE A 164 -10.45 4.08 21.79
N ASP A 165 -11.44 4.48 21.01
CA ASP A 165 -12.02 3.67 19.96
C ASP A 165 -11.53 4.19 18.61
N PHE A 166 -10.89 3.34 17.83
CA PHE A 166 -10.53 3.59 16.43
C PHE A 166 -11.44 2.76 15.55
N TYR A 167 -12.42 3.41 14.94
CA TYR A 167 -13.28 2.82 13.93
C TYR A 167 -12.56 2.91 12.59
N ILE A 168 -12.08 1.77 12.08
CA ILE A 168 -11.31 1.67 10.84
C ILE A 168 -12.12 0.90 9.79
N ASP A 169 -12.39 1.58 8.68
CA ASP A 169 -12.89 0.99 7.43
C ASP A 169 -11.65 0.74 6.57
N SER A 170 -11.20 -0.51 6.56
CA SER A 170 -9.88 -0.88 6.05
C SER A 170 -9.90 -1.12 4.54
N ASP A 171 -11.03 -1.49 3.98
CA ASP A 171 -11.19 -1.69 2.53
C ASP A 171 -11.75 -0.45 1.81
N ASN A 172 -12.08 0.61 2.56
CA ASN A 172 -12.70 1.85 2.08
C ASN A 172 -14.04 1.60 1.37
N ASN A 173 -14.75 0.55 1.78
CA ASN A 173 -16.05 0.18 1.25
C ASN A 173 -17.14 0.45 2.29
N ALA A 174 -17.91 1.52 2.08
CA ALA A 174 -19.02 1.86 2.98
C ALA A 174 -20.14 0.80 3.06
N GLY A 175 -20.10 -0.26 2.23
CA GLY A 175 -21.03 -1.40 2.27
C GLY A 175 -20.58 -2.59 3.13
N THR A 176 -19.36 -2.58 3.67
CA THR A 176 -18.83 -3.58 4.60
C THR A 176 -18.79 -3.03 6.04
N GLY A 177 -18.43 -3.87 7.01
CA GLY A 177 -18.31 -3.47 8.41
C GLY A 177 -19.54 -2.86 9.09
N LEU A 178 -19.28 -2.13 10.18
CA LEU A 178 -20.28 -1.39 10.95
C LEU A 178 -20.55 -0.01 10.31
N LEU A 179 -21.81 0.38 10.17
CA LEU A 179 -22.20 1.77 10.03
C LEU A 179 -22.43 2.37 11.41
N THR A 180 -21.52 3.21 11.89
CA THR A 180 -21.77 3.99 13.12
C THR A 180 -22.47 5.32 12.80
N GLY A 181 -23.38 5.74 13.69
CA GLY A 181 -23.96 7.08 13.63
C GLY A 181 -22.97 8.19 13.97
N THR A 182 -21.84 7.86 14.60
CA THR A 182 -20.82 8.82 15.04
C THR A 182 -20.05 9.43 13.87
N PHE A 183 -19.62 8.60 12.92
CA PHE A 183 -18.78 8.99 11.79
C PHE A 183 -19.40 8.53 10.49
N ALA A 184 -19.82 9.47 9.65
CA ALA A 184 -20.51 9.16 8.41
C ALA A 184 -19.55 8.57 7.35
N GLY A 185 -20.10 7.81 6.41
CA GLY A 185 -19.40 7.43 5.18
C GLY A 185 -18.26 6.40 5.33
N GLY A 186 -18.14 5.74 6.48
CA GLY A 186 -17.28 4.56 6.65
C GLY A 186 -18.08 3.31 6.98
N GLY A 187 -17.59 2.17 6.50
CA GLY A 187 -18.04 0.81 6.87
C GLY A 187 -16.97 0.14 7.73
N TYR A 188 -17.06 0.27 9.06
CA TYR A 188 -15.92 -0.03 9.95
C TYR A 188 -15.75 -1.53 10.20
N ASP A 189 -14.78 -2.13 9.52
CA ASP A 189 -14.43 -3.55 9.64
C ASP A 189 -13.61 -3.86 10.90
N ILE A 190 -12.88 -2.87 11.39
CA ILE A 190 -11.95 -3.03 12.50
C ILE A 190 -12.26 -1.99 13.57
N LEU A 191 -12.33 -2.44 14.81
CA LEU A 191 -12.30 -1.59 16.00
C LEU A 191 -10.98 -1.83 16.71
N LEU A 192 -10.18 -0.79 16.94
CA LEU A 192 -9.13 -0.83 17.95
C LEU A 192 -9.66 -0.14 19.20
N GLU A 193 -9.60 -0.79 20.35
CA GLU A 193 -10.21 -0.28 21.58
C GLU A 193 -9.27 -0.44 22.76
N GLY A 194 -9.16 0.57 23.61
CA GLY A 194 -8.49 0.42 24.91
C GLY A 194 -7.80 1.68 25.41
N GLN A 195 -7.14 1.55 26.56
CA GLN A 195 -6.38 2.64 27.16
C GLN A 195 -5.01 2.79 26.47
N LEU A 196 -4.99 3.31 25.24
CA LEU A 196 -3.81 3.38 24.37
C LEU A 196 -2.51 3.76 25.10
N LEU A 197 -2.55 4.79 25.95
CA LEU A 197 -1.36 5.34 26.59
C LEU A 197 -0.93 4.61 27.87
N THR A 198 -1.78 3.80 28.49
CA THR A 198 -1.49 3.15 29.78
C THR A 198 -1.63 1.63 29.77
N GLY A 199 -2.54 1.08 28.97
CA GLY A 199 -2.85 -0.34 28.86
C GLY A 199 -2.74 -0.93 27.45
N GLY A 200 -2.63 -0.08 26.41
CA GLY A 200 -2.61 -0.51 25.01
C GLY A 200 -4.00 -0.59 24.39
N LEU A 201 -4.08 -1.24 23.23
CA LEU A 201 -5.30 -1.46 22.47
C LEU A 201 -5.50 -2.97 22.24
N ASP A 202 -6.75 -3.38 22.30
CA ASP A 202 -7.26 -4.62 21.73
C ASP A 202 -7.72 -4.38 20.28
N ILE A 203 -7.76 -5.45 19.49
CA ILE A 203 -8.19 -5.40 18.08
C ILE A 203 -9.41 -6.28 17.92
N PHE A 204 -10.43 -5.76 17.26
CA PHE A 204 -11.63 -6.50 16.98
C PHE A 204 -12.00 -6.39 15.51
N TYR A 205 -12.55 -7.48 14.96
CA TYR A 205 -13.10 -7.49 13.61
C TYR A 205 -14.60 -7.54 13.66
N HIS A 206 -15.25 -6.75 12.80
CA HIS A 206 -16.69 -6.75 12.65
C HIS A 206 -17.17 -8.15 12.27
N ALA A 207 -18.14 -8.64 13.02
CA ALA A 207 -18.72 -9.97 12.90
C ALA A 207 -20.25 -9.92 12.71
N GLY A 208 -20.79 -8.70 12.53
CA GLY A 208 -22.21 -8.49 12.33
C GLY A 208 -22.70 -9.09 11.00
N THR A 209 -23.89 -9.68 11.01
CA THR A 209 -24.55 -10.16 9.78
C THR A 209 -25.14 -9.03 8.93
N ASN A 210 -25.16 -7.81 9.48
CA ASN A 210 -25.56 -6.58 8.81
C ASN A 210 -24.80 -5.40 9.41
N GLN A 211 -24.79 -4.28 8.70
CA GLN A 211 -23.97 -3.11 9.08
C GLN A 211 -24.49 -2.34 10.31
N ASN A 212 -25.71 -2.59 10.78
CA ASN A 212 -26.23 -1.93 12.00
C ASN A 212 -25.91 -2.72 13.26
N ALA A 213 -25.40 -3.95 13.13
CA ALA A 213 -25.06 -4.78 14.26
C ALA A 213 -23.70 -4.34 14.83
N PHE A 214 -23.73 -3.78 16.04
CA PHE A 214 -22.52 -3.59 16.84
C PHE A 214 -22.06 -4.95 17.38
N ALA A 215 -21.34 -5.70 16.56
CA ALA A 215 -20.86 -7.04 16.85
C ALA A 215 -19.42 -7.19 16.36
N PHE A 216 -18.53 -7.51 17.27
CA PHE A 216 -17.09 -7.51 17.06
C PHE A 216 -16.44 -8.71 17.77
N ASP A 217 -15.61 -9.45 17.03
CA ASP A 217 -14.84 -10.56 17.56
C ASP A 217 -13.42 -10.09 17.87
N GLN A 218 -12.99 -10.24 19.12
CA GLN A 218 -11.64 -9.91 19.55
C GLN A 218 -10.60 -10.78 18.85
N GLN A 219 -9.47 -10.17 18.51
CA GLN A 219 -8.34 -10.77 17.83
C GLN A 219 -7.09 -10.64 18.67
N SER A 220 -6.25 -11.68 18.65
CA SER A 220 -4.92 -11.64 19.28
C SER A 220 -3.86 -11.49 18.20
N ILE A 221 -3.45 -10.25 17.91
CA ILE A 221 -2.51 -9.94 16.84
C ILE A 221 -1.28 -9.26 17.43
N ALA A 222 -0.19 -10.01 17.53
CA ALA A 222 1.08 -9.48 18.03
C ALA A 222 1.63 -8.39 17.11
N GLU A 223 2.24 -7.37 17.73
CA GLU A 223 2.97 -6.29 17.06
C GLU A 223 2.14 -5.50 16.04
N ALA A 224 0.82 -5.49 16.21
CA ALA A 224 -0.09 -4.76 15.33
C ALA A 224 0.06 -3.23 15.45
N PHE A 225 0.40 -2.73 16.63
CA PHE A 225 0.67 -1.31 16.86
C PHE A 225 1.82 -1.10 17.84
N ASN A 226 2.37 0.10 17.83
CA ASN A 226 3.37 0.55 18.78
C ASN A 226 3.15 2.03 19.10
N VAL A 227 2.94 2.35 20.37
CA VAL A 227 2.95 3.72 20.86
C VAL A 227 4.40 4.18 20.97
N GLY A 228 4.67 5.36 20.42
CA GLY A 228 5.99 5.97 20.38
C GLY A 228 6.22 6.98 21.50
N THR A 229 6.81 8.11 21.12
CA THR A 229 7.06 9.23 22.03
C THR A 229 5.74 9.76 22.60
N VAL A 230 5.70 9.97 23.92
CA VAL A 230 4.60 10.64 24.63
C VAL A 230 5.18 11.81 25.42
N LYS A 231 4.63 13.01 25.25
CA LYS A 231 5.02 14.23 25.97
C LYS A 231 3.81 14.86 26.65
N GLU A 232 3.99 15.32 27.89
CA GLU A 232 2.97 16.04 28.64
C GLU A 232 3.48 17.44 28.99
N GLU A 233 2.75 18.48 28.57
CA GLU A 233 3.09 19.87 28.87
C GLU A 233 1.84 20.74 28.86
N GLY A 234 1.72 21.67 29.81
CA GLY A 234 0.64 22.66 29.81
C GLY A 234 -0.78 22.08 29.93
N GLY A 235 -0.94 20.89 30.51
CA GLY A 235 -2.24 20.20 30.57
C GLY A 235 -2.66 19.56 29.25
N MET A 236 -1.72 19.36 28.35
CA MET A 236 -1.90 18.59 27.12
C MET A 236 -1.02 17.34 27.16
N VAL A 237 -1.51 16.29 26.51
CA VAL A 237 -0.75 15.09 26.17
C VAL A 237 -0.60 15.04 24.65
N LYS A 238 0.64 14.86 24.20
CA LYS A 238 1.02 14.66 22.80
C LYS A 238 1.60 13.28 22.67
N PHE A 239 1.17 12.54 21.68
CA PHE A 239 1.71 11.21 21.45
C PHE A 239 1.70 10.87 19.97
N GLU A 240 2.53 9.90 19.64
CA GLU A 240 2.53 9.25 18.36
C GLU A 240 2.34 7.73 18.52
N MET A 241 1.89 7.10 17.45
CA MET A 241 1.87 5.65 17.33
C MET A 241 2.04 5.26 15.88
N ARG A 242 2.35 3.99 15.67
CA ARG A 242 2.23 3.33 14.36
C ARG A 242 1.37 2.08 14.45
N ILE A 243 0.77 1.73 13.33
CA ILE A 243 0.02 0.50 13.10
C ILE A 243 0.67 -0.21 11.91
N ALA A 244 0.94 -1.50 12.04
CA ALA A 244 1.47 -2.31 10.95
C ALA A 244 0.38 -2.59 9.90
N ARG A 245 0.60 -2.10 8.67
CA ARG A 245 -0.36 -2.26 7.55
C ARG A 245 -0.71 -3.72 7.30
N GLY A 246 0.31 -4.58 7.29
CA GLY A 246 0.14 -6.03 7.09
C GLY A 246 -0.58 -6.77 8.22
N LYS A 247 -0.99 -6.07 9.30
CA LYS A 247 -1.76 -6.61 10.41
C LYS A 247 -3.22 -6.15 10.41
N LEU A 248 -3.61 -5.25 9.51
CA LEU A 248 -5.00 -4.83 9.32
C LEU A 248 -5.68 -5.74 8.29
N LYS A 249 -6.70 -6.47 8.74
CA LYS A 249 -7.53 -7.29 7.84
C LYS A 249 -8.20 -6.42 6.78
N GLY A 250 -8.18 -6.87 5.53
CA GLY A 250 -8.93 -6.23 4.46
C GLY A 250 -8.31 -4.98 3.86
N LEU A 251 -7.13 -4.53 4.31
CA LEU A 251 -6.49 -3.34 3.75
C LEU A 251 -6.16 -3.53 2.25
N THR A 252 -6.87 -2.80 1.38
CA THR A 252 -6.85 -3.00 -0.09
C THR A 252 -5.78 -2.19 -0.82
N GLY A 253 -5.07 -1.30 -0.12
CA GLY A 253 -4.10 -0.39 -0.72
C GLY A 253 -4.70 0.85 -1.38
N GLU A 254 -6.03 0.98 -1.46
CA GLU A 254 -6.72 2.18 -1.96
C GLU A 254 -6.84 3.30 -0.91
N GLY A 255 -6.32 3.06 0.30
CA GLY A 255 -6.51 3.90 1.47
C GLY A 255 -7.40 3.24 2.51
N MET A 256 -7.66 3.96 3.59
CA MET A 256 -8.60 3.53 4.64
C MET A 256 -9.35 4.74 5.17
N ARG A 257 -10.50 4.53 5.82
CA ARG A 257 -11.15 5.58 6.60
C ARG A 257 -11.02 5.31 8.09
N VAL A 258 -10.93 6.38 8.87
CA VAL A 258 -10.83 6.29 10.32
C VAL A 258 -11.64 7.37 11.02
N GLY A 259 -12.34 6.96 12.07
CA GLY A 259 -12.91 7.84 13.08
C GLY A 259 -12.41 7.43 14.46
N ILE A 260 -12.14 8.41 15.32
CA ILE A 260 -11.51 8.18 16.62
C ILE A 260 -12.38 8.80 17.70
N GLN A 261 -12.73 8.03 18.73
CA GLN A 261 -13.37 8.54 19.93
C GLN A 261 -12.41 8.45 21.10
N ALA A 262 -12.37 9.50 21.92
CA ALA A 262 -11.76 9.44 23.25
C ALA A 262 -12.87 9.38 24.29
N ILE A 263 -12.80 8.42 25.20
CA ILE A 263 -13.81 8.10 26.19
C ILE A 263 -13.14 8.12 27.56
N LYS A 264 -13.85 8.61 28.57
CA LYS A 264 -13.36 8.58 29.95
C LYS A 264 -13.12 7.13 30.39
N SER A 265 -12.12 6.91 31.23
CA SER A 265 -11.67 5.57 31.67
C SER A 265 -12.74 4.67 32.31
N ASP A 266 -13.88 5.25 32.72
CA ASP A 266 -15.02 4.57 33.33
C ASP A 266 -16.21 4.40 32.37
N TRP A 267 -16.02 4.64 31.07
CA TRP A 267 -17.03 4.57 30.00
C TRP A 267 -18.20 5.56 30.14
N SER A 268 -18.17 6.45 31.13
CA SER A 268 -19.34 7.27 31.46
C SER A 268 -19.60 8.41 30.47
N VAL A 269 -18.59 8.84 29.71
CA VAL A 269 -18.70 9.99 28.81
C VAL A 269 -17.70 9.93 27.67
N VAL A 270 -18.16 10.30 26.47
CA VAL A 270 -17.31 10.60 25.32
C VAL A 270 -16.69 11.98 25.52
N LEU A 271 -15.36 12.03 25.56
CA LEU A 271 -14.58 13.24 25.80
C LEU A 271 -14.29 14.03 24.53
N GLY A 272 -14.34 13.38 23.37
CA GLY A 272 -14.12 14.01 22.07
C GLY A 272 -14.14 13.01 20.92
N ASN A 273 -14.25 13.55 19.71
CA ASN A 273 -14.23 12.80 18.46
C ASN A 273 -13.26 13.46 17.48
N ALA A 274 -12.57 12.65 16.68
CA ALA A 274 -11.74 13.09 15.57
C ALA A 274 -11.99 12.22 14.32
N PRO A 275 -12.59 12.74 13.23
CA PRO A 275 -13.22 14.06 13.08
C PRO A 275 -14.36 14.34 14.07
N ASP A 276 -14.97 15.53 14.05
CA ASP A 276 -16.15 15.81 14.89
C ASP A 276 -17.31 14.83 14.63
N GLU A 277 -18.13 14.61 15.65
CA GLU A 277 -19.33 13.77 15.55
C GLU A 277 -20.26 14.22 14.42
N GLY A 278 -20.78 13.25 13.66
CA GLY A 278 -21.63 13.46 12.49
C GLY A 278 -20.88 13.92 11.23
N LYS A 279 -19.56 14.13 11.29
CA LYS A 279 -18.75 14.37 10.09
C LYS A 279 -18.35 13.04 9.42
N PRO A 280 -18.02 13.07 8.11
CA PRO A 280 -17.43 11.91 7.47
C PRO A 280 -16.14 11.48 8.16
N SER A 281 -15.90 10.17 8.28
CA SER A 281 -14.61 9.65 8.73
C SER A 281 -13.47 10.15 7.85
N PHE A 282 -12.30 10.31 8.45
CA PHE A 282 -11.11 10.81 7.76
C PHE A 282 -10.60 9.77 6.77
N PHE A 283 -10.49 10.13 5.51
CA PHE A 283 -9.94 9.26 4.47
C PHE A 283 -8.43 9.48 4.35
N LEU A 284 -7.65 8.44 4.66
CA LEU A 284 -6.21 8.39 4.43
C LEU A 284 -5.95 7.70 3.10
N ASP A 285 -5.65 8.50 2.07
CA ASP A 285 -5.30 8.00 0.74
C ASP A 285 -3.90 7.36 0.75
N MET A 286 -3.87 6.04 0.59
CA MET A 286 -2.64 5.24 0.53
C MET A 286 -2.40 4.60 -0.84
N SER A 287 -3.07 5.08 -1.89
CA SER A 287 -2.90 4.55 -3.24
C SER A 287 -1.44 4.62 -3.72
N GLU A 288 -0.95 3.50 -4.28
CA GLU A 288 0.43 3.29 -4.76
C GLU A 288 0.50 2.93 -6.26
#